data_AF-A0A1Z5J291-F1
#
_entry.id   AF-A0A1Z5J291-F1
#
_cell.length_a   1.000
_cell.length_b   1.000
_cell.length_c   1.000
_cell.angle_alpha   90.00
_cell.angle_beta   90.00
_cell.angle_gamma   90.00
#
_symmetry.space_group_name_H-M   'P 1'
#
loop_
_entity.id
_entity.type
_entity.pdbx_description
1 polymer ?
#
loop_
_entity_poly.entity_id
_entity_poly.type
_entity_poly.pdbx_seq_one_letter_code
_entity_poly.pdbx_strand_id
1 'polypeptide(L)'
;MLKQKLITLGIVSWVLFSAMNLVMSSKLVALGHPFQMKAIISSLIISLVLYALPMIWGALGHNSGYYVLAMVIIIYSFGLFNGIVTVMFSSKAILSIKAAVILADFLVILFNGYWMILAFRYRHWLDNKRDNDKLEEIKKMQQEKAKQNK
;
A
#
# COMPACT_ATOMS: atom_id res chain seq x y z
N MET A 1 6.91 -16.92 -3.34
CA MET A 1 6.98 -16.33 -1.98
C MET A 1 6.82 -14.81 -1.95
N LEU A 2 7.57 -14.02 -2.75
CA LEU A 2 7.53 -12.55 -2.67
C LEU A 2 6.14 -11.94 -2.98
N LYS A 3 5.40 -12.51 -3.95
CA LYS A 3 4.02 -12.13 -4.29
C LYS A 3 3.05 -12.23 -3.12
N GLN A 4 3.02 -13.40 -2.46
CA GLN A 4 2.15 -13.63 -1.29
C GLN A 4 2.52 -12.68 -0.15
N LYS A 5 3.83 -12.53 0.11
CA LYS A 5 4.32 -11.58 1.13
C LYS A 5 3.88 -10.15 0.84
N LEU A 6 3.93 -9.69 -0.42
CA LEU A 6 3.46 -8.35 -0.81
C LEU A 6 1.96 -8.15 -0.58
N ILE A 7 1.15 -9.15 -0.96
CA ILE A 7 -0.30 -9.09 -0.74
C ILE A 7 -0.60 -9.08 0.76
N THR A 8 -0.02 -9.98 1.53
CA THR A 8 -0.19 -10.04 2.99
C THR A 8 0.19 -8.72 3.66
N LEU A 9 1.36 -8.17 3.33
CA LEU A 9 1.79 -6.90 3.90
C LEU A 9 0.92 -5.72 3.41
N GLY A 10 0.33 -5.81 2.21
CA GLY A 10 -0.65 -4.83 1.71
C GLY A 10 -1.96 -4.87 2.51
N ILE A 11 -2.44 -6.07 2.87
CA ILE A 11 -3.59 -6.24 3.78
C ILE A 11 -3.26 -5.66 5.16
N VAL A 12 -2.08 -5.96 5.70
CA VAL A 12 -1.63 -5.41 6.99
C VAL A 12 -1.56 -3.88 6.94
N SER A 13 -1.07 -3.30 5.84
CA SER A 13 -1.07 -1.84 5.64
C SER A 13 -2.48 -1.24 5.70
N TRP A 14 -3.46 -1.87 5.03
CA TRP A 14 -4.87 -1.44 5.10
C TRP A 14 -5.45 -1.55 6.52
N VAL A 15 -5.17 -2.65 7.22
CA VAL A 15 -5.63 -2.85 8.61
C VAL A 15 -5.04 -1.79 9.54
N LEU A 16 -3.73 -1.53 9.43
CA LEU A 16 -3.05 -0.51 10.22
C LEU A 16 -3.62 0.88 9.94
N PHE A 17 -3.81 1.25 8.66
CA PHE A 17 -4.46 2.50 8.30
C PHE A 17 -5.87 2.61 8.90
N SER A 18 -6.67 1.55 8.80
CA SER A 18 -8.03 1.52 9.34
C SER A 18 -8.04 1.68 10.86
N ALA A 19 -7.12 1.02 11.56
CA ALA A 19 -6.94 1.16 13.00
C ALA A 19 -6.56 2.59 13.38
N MET A 20 -5.60 3.20 12.69
CA MET A 20 -5.21 4.59 12.94
C MET A 20 -6.34 5.57 12.67
N ASN A 21 -7.12 5.37 11.60
CA ASN A 21 -8.27 6.20 11.29
C ASN A 21 -9.35 6.14 12.39
N LEU A 22 -9.56 4.96 12.98
CA LEU A 22 -10.46 4.77 14.13
C LEU A 22 -9.91 5.43 15.40
N VAL A 23 -8.60 5.29 15.67
CA VAL A 23 -7.93 5.96 16.81
C VAL A 23 -8.07 7.47 16.68
N MET A 24 -7.76 8.03 15.51
CA MET A 24 -7.88 9.46 15.21
C MET A 24 -9.30 10.00 15.40
N SER A 25 -10.29 9.16 15.10
CA SER A 25 -11.70 9.51 15.27
C SER A 25 -12.19 9.32 16.72
N SER A 26 -11.44 8.62 17.56
CA SER A 26 -11.86 8.34 18.94
C SER A 26 -11.82 9.58 19.83
N LYS A 27 -12.60 9.55 20.93
CA LYS A 27 -12.54 10.59 21.96
C LYS A 27 -11.17 10.71 22.63
N LEU A 28 -10.32 9.69 22.54
CA LEU A 28 -8.98 9.67 23.14
C LEU A 28 -8.09 10.78 22.59
N VAL A 29 -8.23 11.09 21.30
CA VAL A 29 -7.38 12.08 20.61
C VAL A 29 -7.92 13.50 20.76
N ALA A 30 -9.13 13.68 21.31
CA ALA A 30 -9.69 14.98 21.71
C ALA A 30 -9.55 16.09 20.65
N LEU A 31 -9.91 15.79 19.39
CA LEU A 31 -9.80 16.72 18.26
C LEU A 31 -10.87 17.82 18.22
N GLY A 32 -11.82 17.84 19.15
CA GLY A 32 -12.83 18.90 19.25
C GLY A 32 -13.90 18.92 18.13
N HIS A 33 -13.76 18.10 17.09
CA HIS A 33 -14.78 17.93 16.06
C HIS A 33 -15.82 16.88 16.43
N PRO A 34 -17.10 17.09 16.06
CA PRO A 34 -18.14 16.10 16.32
C PRO A 34 -17.82 14.79 15.59
N PHE A 35 -17.94 13.68 16.31
CA PHE A 35 -17.72 12.34 15.77
C PHE A 35 -18.75 12.03 14.67
N GLN A 36 -18.33 12.06 13.40
CA GLN A 36 -19.20 11.77 12.26
C GLN A 36 -19.02 10.31 11.82
N MET A 37 -19.78 9.40 12.45
CA MET A 37 -19.70 7.96 12.16
C MET A 37 -19.86 7.64 10.66
N LYS A 38 -20.73 8.36 9.95
CA LYS A 38 -20.93 8.20 8.51
C LYS A 38 -19.64 8.47 7.72
N ALA A 39 -18.91 9.54 8.04
CA ALA A 39 -17.66 9.87 7.35
C ALA A 39 -16.58 8.81 7.58
N ILE A 40 -16.49 8.28 8.79
CA ILE A 40 -15.54 7.22 9.16
C ILE A 40 -15.85 5.93 8.40
N ILE A 41 -17.11 5.49 8.40
CA ILE A 41 -17.53 4.29 7.68
C ILE A 41 -17.29 4.46 6.17
N SER A 42 -17.67 5.61 5.60
CA SER A 42 -17.40 5.90 4.19
C SER A 42 -15.91 5.85 3.88
N SER A 43 -15.06 6.44 4.72
CA SER A 43 -13.60 6.39 4.56
C SER A 43 -13.05 4.95 4.60
N LEU A 44 -13.54 4.11 5.52
CA LEU A 44 -13.12 2.71 5.62
C LEU A 44 -13.57 1.87 4.41
N ILE A 45 -14.79 2.08 3.91
CA ILE A 45 -15.29 1.39 2.72
C ILE A 45 -14.48 1.81 1.49
N ILE A 46 -14.25 3.12 1.31
CA ILE A 46 -13.47 3.66 0.20
C ILE A 46 -12.04 3.11 0.25
N SER A 47 -11.40 3.10 1.43
CA SER A 47 -10.06 2.55 1.58
C SER A 47 -10.01 1.07 1.29
N LEU A 48 -10.98 0.29 1.77
CA LEU A 48 -11.08 -1.14 1.49
C LEU A 48 -11.14 -1.40 -0.01
N VAL A 49 -12.00 -0.68 -0.74
CA VAL A 49 -12.13 -0.84 -2.20
C VAL A 49 -10.82 -0.48 -2.90
N LEU A 50 -10.21 0.66 -2.53
CA LEU A 50 -8.96 1.12 -3.14
C LEU A 50 -7.77 0.19 -2.87
N TYR A 51 -7.74 -0.51 -1.74
CA TYR A 51 -6.73 -1.53 -1.45
C TYR A 51 -7.04 -2.87 -2.14
N ALA A 52 -8.30 -3.31 -2.09
CA ALA A 52 -8.71 -4.63 -2.56
C ALA A 52 -8.60 -4.77 -4.09
N LEU A 53 -9.07 -3.78 -4.86
CA LEU A 53 -9.05 -3.82 -6.32
C LEU A 53 -7.64 -4.08 -6.91
N PRO A 54 -6.61 -3.28 -6.58
CA PRO A 54 -5.28 -3.51 -7.12
C PRO A 54 -4.61 -4.76 -6.54
N MET A 55 -4.96 -5.21 -5.33
CA MET A 55 -4.51 -6.50 -4.80
C MET A 55 -5.05 -7.67 -5.60
N ILE A 56 -6.34 -7.67 -5.92
CA ILE A 56 -6.97 -8.70 -6.77
C ILE A 56 -6.35 -8.66 -8.18
N TRP A 57 -6.19 -7.47 -8.75
CA TRP A 57 -5.59 -7.30 -10.08
C TRP A 57 -4.14 -7.79 -10.14
N GLY A 58 -3.33 -7.48 -9.13
CA GLY A 58 -1.98 -8.03 -8.99
C GLY A 58 -1.97 -9.54 -8.73
N ALA A 59 -2.96 -10.05 -7.99
CA ALA A 59 -3.12 -11.48 -7.75
C ALA A 59 -3.44 -12.26 -9.04
N LEU A 60 -4.18 -11.66 -9.98
CA LEU A 60 -4.44 -12.22 -11.31
C LEU A 60 -3.20 -12.22 -12.23
N GLY A 61 -2.09 -11.62 -11.81
CA GLY A 61 -0.82 -11.63 -12.54
C GLY A 61 -0.53 -10.37 -13.35
N HIS A 62 -1.38 -9.34 -13.24
CA HIS A 62 -1.13 -8.06 -13.91
C HIS A 62 -0.20 -7.18 -13.09
N ASN A 63 0.97 -6.86 -13.65
CA ASN A 63 1.98 -6.01 -12.99
C ASN A 63 1.42 -4.65 -12.57
N SER A 64 0.48 -4.08 -13.34
CA SER A 64 -0.17 -2.79 -13.04
C SER A 64 -0.87 -2.75 -11.69
N GLY A 65 -1.31 -3.90 -11.15
CA GLY A 65 -1.93 -3.98 -9.83
C GLY A 65 -0.99 -3.53 -8.72
N TYR A 66 0.30 -3.88 -8.81
CA TYR A 66 1.29 -3.47 -7.83
C TYR A 66 1.63 -1.97 -7.91
N TYR A 67 1.53 -1.36 -9.10
CA TYR A 67 1.72 0.09 -9.26
C TYR A 67 0.57 0.87 -8.62
N VAL A 68 -0.66 0.45 -8.89
CA VAL A 68 -1.84 1.08 -8.30
C VAL A 68 -1.86 0.88 -6.79
N LEU A 69 -1.53 -0.31 -6.29
CA LEU A 69 -1.44 -0.58 -4.85
C LEU A 69 -0.37 0.29 -4.18
N ALA A 70 0.78 0.49 -4.82
CA ALA A 70 1.81 1.39 -4.30
C ALA A 70 1.32 2.84 -4.22
N MET A 71 0.63 3.32 -5.24
CA MET A 71 0.02 4.65 -5.23
C MET A 71 -1.00 4.80 -4.09
N VAL A 72 -1.85 3.80 -3.89
CA VAL A 72 -2.84 3.77 -2.80
C VAL A 72 -2.13 3.85 -1.44
N ILE A 73 -1.10 3.04 -1.20
CA ILE A 73 -0.33 3.06 0.04
C ILE A 73 0.33 4.43 0.28
N ILE A 74 0.85 5.07 -0.77
CA ILE A 74 1.44 6.43 -0.66
C ILE A 74 0.38 7.45 -0.24
N ILE A 75 -0.78 7.47 -0.90
CA ILE A 75 -1.87 8.40 -0.58
C ILE A 75 -2.30 8.24 0.89
N TYR A 76 -2.48 7.00 1.34
CA TYR A 76 -2.88 6.73 2.71
C TYR A 76 -1.76 7.02 3.72
N SER A 77 -0.49 6.93 3.33
CA SER A 77 0.63 7.36 4.17
C SER A 77 0.67 8.88 4.36
N PHE A 78 0.30 9.66 3.34
CA PHE A 78 0.08 11.11 3.51
C PHE A 78 -1.09 11.41 4.44
N GLY A 79 -2.15 10.58 4.41
CA GLY A 79 -3.24 10.66 5.38
C GLY A 79 -2.76 10.49 6.83
N LEU A 80 -1.89 9.49 7.09
CA LEU A 80 -1.27 9.28 8.40
C LEU A 80 -0.36 10.45 8.80
N PHE A 81 0.41 10.99 7.85
CA PHE A 81 1.23 12.17 8.09
C PHE A 81 0.36 13.39 8.49
N ASN A 82 -0.76 13.59 7.81
CA ASN A 82 -1.73 14.61 8.20
C ASN A 82 -2.32 14.33 9.60
N GLY A 83 -2.52 13.06 9.97
CA GLY A 83 -2.86 12.64 11.34
C GLY A 83 -1.85 13.15 12.36
N ILE A 84 -0.56 12.93 12.13
CA ILE A 84 0.54 13.44 12.98
C ILE A 84 0.44 14.96 13.16
N VAL A 85 0.32 15.70 12.06
CA VAL A 85 0.21 17.17 12.09
C VAL A 85 -1.03 17.59 12.89
N THR A 86 -2.17 16.95 12.63
CA THR A 86 -3.44 17.25 13.31
C THR A 86 -3.36 17.01 14.82
N VAL A 87 -2.73 15.91 15.26
CA VAL A 87 -2.52 15.61 16.68
C VAL A 87 -1.58 16.63 17.32
N MET A 88 -0.54 17.05 16.61
CA MET A 88 0.44 17.99 17.12
C MET A 88 -0.19 19.36 17.41
N PHE A 89 -0.97 19.89 16.47
CA PHE A 89 -1.45 21.28 16.53
C PHE A 89 -2.89 21.45 17.02
N SER A 90 -3.77 20.46 16.79
CA SER A 90 -5.22 20.63 17.01
C SER A 90 -5.78 19.78 18.16
N SER A 91 -5.08 18.71 18.56
CA SER A 91 -5.54 17.84 19.66
C SER A 91 -5.44 18.54 21.03
N LYS A 92 -6.46 18.36 21.87
CA LYS A 92 -6.44 18.75 23.29
C LYS A 92 -6.09 17.58 24.24
N ALA A 93 -5.67 16.43 23.71
CA ALA A 93 -5.31 15.28 24.52
C ALA A 93 -4.03 15.53 25.34
N ILE A 94 -3.84 14.76 26.40
CA ILE A 94 -2.59 14.81 27.19
C ILE A 94 -1.38 14.41 26.34
N LEU A 95 -0.20 14.91 26.71
CA LEU A 95 1.03 14.75 25.93
C LEU A 95 1.39 13.29 25.64
N SER A 96 1.16 12.37 26.59
CA SER A 96 1.44 10.95 26.42
C SER A 96 0.58 10.31 25.32
N ILE A 97 -0.71 10.65 25.24
CA ILE A 97 -1.59 10.17 24.17
C ILE A 97 -1.15 10.73 22.83
N LYS A 98 -0.83 12.03 22.77
CA LYS A 98 -0.31 12.64 21.54
C LYS A 98 0.96 11.94 21.05
N ALA A 99 1.93 11.73 21.93
CA ALA A 99 3.18 11.06 21.60
C ALA A 99 2.95 9.63 21.12
N ALA A 100 2.05 8.88 21.77
CA ALA A 100 1.72 7.51 21.37
C ALA A 100 1.09 7.44 19.97
N VAL A 101 0.14 8.34 19.66
CA VAL A 101 -0.52 8.36 18.34
C VAL A 101 0.46 8.79 17.25
N ILE A 102 1.27 9.83 17.50
CA ILE A 102 2.30 10.28 16.56
C ILE A 102 3.29 9.15 16.27
N LEU A 103 3.76 8.46 17.31
CA LEU A 103 4.68 7.33 17.16
C LEU A 103 4.03 6.19 16.38
N ALA A 104 2.76 5.87 16.66
CA ALA A 104 2.02 4.83 15.95
C ALA A 104 1.87 5.17 14.45
N ASP A 105 1.43 6.38 14.11
CA ASP A 105 1.34 6.83 12.71
C ASP A 105 2.69 6.76 12.01
N PHE A 106 3.76 7.22 12.68
CA PHE A 106 5.12 7.17 12.14
C PHE A 106 5.58 5.74 11.86
N LEU A 107 5.32 4.79 12.77
CA LEU A 107 5.65 3.38 12.57
C LEU A 107 4.89 2.76 11.39
N VAL A 108 3.61 3.12 11.20
CA VAL A 108 2.83 2.66 10.04
C VAL A 108 3.38 3.24 8.75
N ILE A 109 3.80 4.51 8.73
CA ILE A 109 4.46 5.12 7.56
C ILE A 109 5.77 4.38 7.23
N LEU A 110 6.60 4.06 8.23
CA LEU A 110 7.82 3.28 8.02
C LEU A 110 7.53 1.87 7.48
N PHE A 111 6.50 1.21 8.02
CA PHE A 111 6.04 -0.08 7.52
C PHE A 111 5.61 0.00 6.05
N ASN A 112 4.89 1.05 5.67
CA ASN A 112 4.50 1.30 4.28
C ASN A 112 5.71 1.58 3.38
N GLY A 113 6.72 2.29 3.89
CA GLY A 113 8.00 2.48 3.21
C GLY A 113 8.73 1.16 2.94
N TYR A 114 8.77 0.27 3.94
CA TYR A 114 9.31 -1.09 3.78
C TYR A 114 8.54 -1.89 2.73
N TRP A 115 7.21 -1.85 2.76
CA TRP A 115 6.37 -2.48 1.75
C TRP A 115 6.73 -1.99 0.34
N MET A 116 6.89 -0.69 0.18
CA MET A 116 7.19 -0.06 -1.10
C MET A 116 8.55 -0.52 -1.66
N ILE A 117 9.57 -0.66 -0.81
CA ILE A 117 10.87 -1.23 -1.21
C ILE A 117 10.70 -2.66 -1.72
N LEU A 118 9.93 -3.51 -1.03
CA LEU A 118 9.66 -4.86 -1.51
C LEU A 118 8.91 -4.86 -2.84
N ALA A 119 7.96 -3.93 -3.02
CA ALA A 119 7.18 -3.82 -4.25
C ALA A 119 8.06 -3.38 -5.43
N PHE A 120 9.02 -2.48 -5.21
CA PHE A 120 10.02 -2.12 -6.23
C PHE A 120 10.91 -3.30 -6.60
N ARG A 121 11.43 -4.06 -5.61
CA ARG A 121 12.23 -5.27 -5.88
C ARG A 121 11.46 -6.31 -6.67
N TYR A 122 10.18 -6.51 -6.34
CA TYR A 122 9.34 -7.47 -7.06
C TYR A 122 9.09 -7.04 -8.51
N ARG A 123 8.84 -5.75 -8.73
CA ARG A 123 8.67 -5.19 -10.07
C ARG A 123 9.90 -5.40 -10.92
N HIS A 124 11.08 -5.07 -10.40
CA HIS A 124 12.33 -5.30 -11.12
C HIS A 124 12.53 -6.78 -11.49
N TRP A 125 12.18 -7.70 -10.59
CA TRP A 125 12.21 -9.13 -10.89
C TRP A 125 11.20 -9.53 -12.00
N LEU A 126 9.99 -8.99 -11.97
CA LEU A 126 8.97 -9.23 -12.99
C LEU A 126 9.38 -8.71 -14.37
N ASP A 127 9.98 -7.53 -14.43
CA ASP A 127 10.46 -6.92 -15.67
C ASP A 127 11.61 -7.75 -16.27
N ASN A 128 12.59 -8.16 -15.45
CA ASN A 128 13.68 -9.03 -15.89
C ASN A 128 13.16 -10.39 -16.40
N LYS A 129 12.15 -10.95 -15.74
CA LYS A 129 11.53 -12.21 -16.19
C LYS A 129 10.88 -12.04 -17.56
N ARG A 130 10.04 -11.01 -17.72
CA ARG A 130 9.35 -10.73 -18.99
C ARG A 130 10.34 -10.53 -20.14
N ASP A 131 11.42 -9.82 -19.88
CA ASP A 131 12.42 -9.51 -20.89
C ASP A 131 13.21 -10.78 -21.29
N ASN A 132 13.53 -11.66 -20.34
CA ASN A 132 14.12 -12.98 -20.63
C ASN A 132 13.17 -13.88 -21.45
N ASP A 133 11.89 -13.92 -21.10
CA ASP A 133 10.89 -14.73 -21.80
C ASP A 133 10.79 -14.31 -23.29
N LYS A 134 10.81 -13.00 -23.58
CA LYS A 134 10.85 -12.46 -24.95
C LYS A 134 12.14 -12.81 -25.69
N LEU A 135 13.29 -12.76 -25.01
CA LEU A 135 14.57 -13.12 -25.61
C LEU A 135 14.61 -14.60 -26.00
N GLU A 136 14.05 -15.48 -25.18
CA GLU A 136 13.93 -16.91 -25.50
C GLU A 136 13.02 -17.16 -26.70
N GLU A 137 11.88 -16.46 -26.78
CA GLU A 137 10.96 -16.55 -27.90
C GLU A 137 11.63 -16.11 -29.22
N ILE A 138 12.37 -15.00 -29.20
CA ILE A 138 13.14 -14.51 -30.36
C ILE A 138 14.20 -15.55 -30.79
N LYS A 139 14.93 -16.14 -29.84
CA LYS A 139 15.92 -17.18 -30.14
C LYS A 139 15.29 -18.41 -30.80
N LYS A 140 14.13 -18.86 -30.31
CA LYS A 140 13.39 -19.98 -30.92
C LYS A 140 12.96 -19.67 -32.35
N MET A 141 12.36 -18.49 -32.58
CA MET A 141 11.98 -18.05 -33.92
C MET A 141 13.16 -17.96 -34.89
N GLN A 142 14.33 -17.51 -34.42
CA GLN A 142 15.55 -17.49 -35.24
C GLN A 142 16.05 -18.89 -35.58
N GLN A 143 16.03 -19.83 -34.63
CA GLN A 143 16.42 -21.21 -34.87
C GLN A 143 15.48 -21.92 -35.85
N GLU A 144 14.17 -21.68 -35.75
CA GLU A 144 13.19 -22.23 -36.70
C GLU A 144 13.40 -21.69 -38.11
N LYS A 145 13.60 -20.37 -38.26
CA LYS A 145 13.94 -19.76 -39.55
C LYS A 145 15.25 -20.32 -40.13
N ALA A 146 16.26 -20.53 -39.29
CA ALA A 146 17.54 -21.10 -39.72
C ALA A 146 17.41 -22.58 -40.16
N LYS A 147 16.47 -23.34 -39.59
CA LYS A 147 16.16 -24.72 -40.02
C LYS A 147 15.34 -24.78 -41.31
N GLN A 148 14.46 -23.81 -41.56
CA GLN A 148 13.67 -23.74 -42.80
C GLN A 148 14.50 -23.31 -44.02
N ASN A 149 15.60 -22.60 -43.80
CA ASN A 149 16.51 -22.14 -44.86
C ASN A 149 17.66 -23.13 -45.17
N LYS A 150 17.66 -24.32 -44.57
CA LYS A 150 18.61 -25.41 -44.85
C LYS A 150 17.88 -26.58 -45.49
#